data_AF-A0A8T4MA66-F1
#
_entry.id   AF-A0A8T4MA66-F1
#
_cell.length_a   1.000
_cell.length_b   1.000
_cell.length_c   1.000
_cell.angle_alpha   90.00
_cell.angle_beta   90.00
_cell.angle_gamma   90.00
#
_symmetry.space_group_name_H-M   'P 1'
#
loop_
_entity.id
_entity.type
_entity.pdbx_description
1 polymer ?
#
loop_
_entity_poly.entity_id
_entity_poly.type
_entity_poly.pdbx_seq_one_letter_code
_entity_poly.pdbx_strand_id
1 'polypeptide(L)'
;MYAETKLKISRARKGKKLSEETKRKMIGRKAWNKNLIGFMAGEKSHLWKGGITPINAKIRTSLPFKNWRTAVFKRDNWTCYICKQRGRKLEAHHIKSFSDYPDLRFSVENGITLCNECHKKTENYGRKNRFKQK
;
A
#
# COMPACT_ATOMS: atom_id res chain seq x y z
N MET A 1 -22.48 -32.89 -13.59
CA MET A 1 -23.32 -32.54 -12.41
C MET A 1 -22.93 -31.23 -11.71
N TYR A 2 -21.85 -31.11 -10.92
CA TYR A 2 -21.59 -29.87 -10.13
C TYR A 2 -21.30 -28.61 -10.97
N ALA A 3 -20.51 -28.76 -12.05
CA ALA A 3 -20.17 -27.67 -12.96
C ALA A 3 -21.40 -27.14 -13.74
N GLU A 4 -22.27 -28.06 -14.20
CA GLU A 4 -23.51 -27.71 -14.90
C GLU A 4 -24.50 -26.99 -13.99
N THR A 5 -24.61 -27.39 -12.72
CA THR A 5 -25.44 -26.70 -11.73
C THR A 5 -24.98 -25.27 -11.50
N LYS A 6 -23.66 -25.04 -11.36
CA LYS A 6 -23.10 -23.68 -11.26
C LYS A 6 -23.41 -22.84 -12.51
N LEU A 7 -23.28 -23.44 -13.69
CA LEU A 7 -23.57 -22.77 -14.95
C LEU A 7 -25.05 -22.39 -15.07
N LYS A 8 -25.97 -23.29 -14.70
CA LYS A 8 -27.42 -23.02 -14.65
C LYS A 8 -27.76 -21.86 -13.71
N ILE A 9 -27.24 -21.89 -12.48
CA ILE A 9 -27.44 -20.82 -11.49
C ILE A 9 -26.89 -19.48 -12.00
N SER A 10 -25.69 -19.49 -12.59
CA SER A 10 -25.06 -18.29 -13.15
C SER A 10 -25.89 -17.69 -14.27
N ARG A 11 -26.35 -18.52 -15.23
CA ARG A 11 -27.20 -18.08 -16.35
C ARG A 11 -28.52 -17.48 -15.86
N ALA A 12 -29.16 -18.09 -14.85
CA ALA A 12 -30.43 -17.60 -14.30
C ALA A 12 -30.34 -16.25 -13.57
N ARG A 13 -29.15 -15.88 -13.06
CA ARG A 13 -28.91 -14.62 -12.35
C ARG A 13 -28.30 -13.53 -13.23
N LYS A 14 -27.72 -13.89 -14.37
CA LYS A 14 -27.06 -12.94 -15.28
C LYS A 14 -28.06 -11.88 -15.76
N GLY A 15 -27.73 -10.60 -15.57
CA GLY A 15 -28.54 -9.46 -15.99
C GLY A 15 -29.72 -9.09 -15.07
N LYS A 16 -30.04 -9.91 -14.05
CA LYS A 16 -31.12 -9.57 -13.11
C LYS A 16 -30.69 -8.46 -12.17
N LYS A 17 -31.49 -7.39 -12.07
CA LYS A 17 -31.32 -6.32 -11.10
C LYS A 17 -31.97 -6.70 -9.78
N LEU A 18 -31.38 -6.25 -8.67
CA LEU A 18 -32.00 -6.33 -7.34
C LEU A 18 -33.26 -5.47 -7.30
N SER A 19 -34.31 -5.95 -6.61
CA SER A 19 -35.53 -5.17 -6.39
C SER A 19 -35.25 -3.95 -5.50
N GLU A 20 -36.03 -2.88 -5.68
CA GLU A 20 -35.92 -1.68 -4.85
C GLU A 20 -36.12 -1.96 -3.35
N GLU A 21 -37.01 -2.90 -3.03
CA GLU A 21 -37.20 -3.37 -1.66
C GLU A 21 -35.94 -4.02 -1.09
N THR A 22 -35.27 -4.87 -1.88
CA THR A 22 -34.04 -5.53 -1.45
C THR A 22 -32.91 -4.52 -1.27
N LYS A 23 -32.80 -3.53 -2.17
CA LYS A 23 -31.85 -2.43 -2.03
C LYS A 23 -32.08 -1.66 -0.72
N ARG A 24 -33.33 -1.30 -0.41
CA ARG A 24 -33.70 -0.65 0.86
C ARG A 24 -33.29 -1.46 2.08
N LYS A 25 -33.55 -2.78 2.08
CA LYS A 25 -33.17 -3.69 3.17
C LYS A 25 -31.65 -3.86 3.36
N MET A 26 -30.85 -3.53 2.34
CA MET A 26 -29.38 -3.58 2.39
C MET A 26 -28.75 -2.28 2.90
N ILE A 27 -29.43 -1.15 2.76
CA ILE A 27 -28.94 0.16 3.23
C ILE A 27 -28.80 0.12 4.76
N GLY A 28 -27.68 0.63 5.26
CA GLY A 28 -27.43 0.77 6.71
C GLY A 28 -27.06 -0.52 7.44
N ARG A 29 -27.02 -1.69 6.78
CA ARG A 29 -26.58 -2.94 7.41
C ARG A 29 -25.13 -2.80 7.89
N LYS A 30 -24.92 -3.00 9.18
CA LYS A 30 -23.60 -3.08 9.79
C LYS A 30 -23.02 -4.47 9.49
N ALA A 31 -21.85 -4.53 8.86
CA ALA A 31 -21.16 -5.80 8.72
C ALA A 31 -20.86 -6.38 10.11
N TRP A 32 -21.05 -7.70 10.29
CA TRP A 32 -20.83 -8.39 11.57
C TRP A 32 -19.40 -8.19 12.11
N ASN A 33 -18.44 -7.98 11.21
CA ASN A 33 -17.03 -7.74 11.52
C ASN A 33 -16.67 -6.26 11.63
N LYS A 34 -17.64 -5.34 11.64
CA LYS A 34 -17.35 -3.91 11.77
C LYS A 34 -16.66 -3.66 13.12
N ASN A 35 -15.45 -3.12 13.06
CA ASN A 35 -14.51 -2.87 14.16
C ASN A 35 -13.69 -4.07 14.65
N LEU A 36 -13.86 -5.26 14.06
CA LEU A 36 -13.02 -6.43 14.33
C LEU A 36 -11.73 -6.41 13.49
N ILE A 37 -10.99 -5.31 13.53
CA ILE A 37 -9.75 -5.14 12.77
C ILE A 37 -8.73 -6.17 13.27
N GLY A 38 -8.24 -7.02 12.36
CA GLY A 38 -7.26 -8.05 12.70
C GLY A 38 -7.80 -9.30 13.39
N PHE A 39 -9.13 -9.47 13.49
CA PHE A 39 -9.75 -10.64 14.14
C PHE A 39 -9.34 -11.98 13.50
N MET A 40 -9.11 -12.00 12.18
CA MET A 40 -8.55 -13.15 11.45
C MET A 40 -7.15 -12.84 10.88
N ALA A 41 -6.32 -12.10 11.63
CA ALA A 41 -4.94 -11.80 11.24
C ALA A 41 -3.94 -12.58 12.10
N GLY A 42 -2.71 -12.68 11.61
CA GLY A 42 -1.66 -13.45 12.28
C GLY A 42 -2.10 -14.90 12.50
N GLU A 43 -1.80 -15.44 13.67
CA GLU A 43 -2.03 -16.85 14.02
C GLU A 43 -3.50 -17.29 13.97
N LYS A 44 -4.42 -16.33 14.06
CA LYS A 44 -5.87 -16.58 13.96
C LYS A 44 -6.32 -16.88 12.52
N SER A 45 -5.47 -16.60 11.53
CA SER A 45 -5.76 -16.94 10.14
C SER A 45 -5.29 -18.36 9.84
N HIS A 46 -6.19 -19.19 9.30
CA HIS A 46 -5.81 -20.52 8.81
C HIS A 46 -4.79 -20.49 7.65
N LEU A 47 -4.56 -19.32 7.03
CA LEU A 47 -3.54 -19.09 6.01
C LEU A 47 -2.20 -18.60 6.59
N TRP A 48 -2.10 -18.44 7.91
CA TRP A 48 -0.88 -17.94 8.53
C TRP A 48 0.26 -18.94 8.40
N LYS A 49 1.41 -18.44 7.96
CA LYS A 49 2.64 -19.22 7.74
C LYS A 49 3.77 -18.71 8.64
N GLY A 50 3.51 -18.44 9.92
CA GLY A 50 4.56 -17.98 10.85
C GLY A 50 5.09 -16.56 10.60
N GLY A 51 4.32 -15.70 9.92
CA GLY A 51 4.68 -14.29 9.77
C GLY A 51 5.78 -13.99 8.74
N ILE A 52 5.80 -14.72 7.62
CA ILE A 52 6.73 -14.61 6.46
C ILE A 52 6.87 -13.23 5.81
N THR A 53 6.08 -12.23 6.20
CA THR A 53 6.20 -10.88 5.66
C THR A 53 7.59 -10.31 5.98
N PRO A 54 8.40 -9.92 4.97
CA PRO A 54 9.73 -9.39 5.21
C PRO A 54 9.71 -8.15 6.11
N ILE A 55 10.74 -8.01 6.95
CA ILE A 55 10.85 -6.89 7.90
C ILE A 55 10.73 -5.52 7.21
N ASN A 56 11.39 -5.36 6.05
CA ASN A 56 11.35 -4.14 5.27
C ASN A 56 9.95 -3.79 4.74
N ALA A 57 9.10 -4.79 4.50
CA ALA A 57 7.70 -4.57 4.12
C ALA A 57 6.87 -4.14 5.34
N LYS A 58 7.06 -4.79 6.50
CA LYS A 58 6.41 -4.39 7.76
C LYS A 58 6.75 -2.95 8.16
N ILE A 59 8.02 -2.56 8.02
CA ILE A 59 8.46 -1.20 8.37
C ILE A 59 7.82 -0.17 7.41
N ARG A 60 7.76 -0.43 6.10
CA ARG A 60 7.18 0.52 5.13
C ARG A 60 5.67 0.73 5.29
N THR A 61 4.95 -0.21 5.91
CA THR A 61 3.53 -0.06 6.22
C THR A 61 3.26 0.50 7.62
N SER A 62 4.30 0.62 8.45
CA SER A 62 4.23 1.08 9.82
C SER A 62 3.86 2.57 9.95
N LEU A 63 3.35 2.95 11.12
CA LEU A 63 3.06 4.34 11.46
C LEU A 63 4.31 5.24 11.44
N PRO A 64 5.48 4.85 11.99
CA PRO A 64 6.71 5.63 11.88
C PRO A 64 7.07 6.01 10.45
N PHE A 65 6.94 5.07 9.50
CA PHE A 65 7.21 5.35 8.09
C PHE A 65 6.23 6.38 7.51
N LYS A 66 4.95 6.29 7.85
CA LYS A 66 3.94 7.29 7.43
C LYS A 66 4.24 8.68 7.99
N ASN A 67 4.67 8.74 9.25
CA ASN A 67 5.04 10.00 9.90
C ASN A 67 6.28 10.62 9.24
N TRP A 68 7.33 9.82 9.03
CA TRP A 68 8.54 10.23 8.31
C TRP A 68 8.21 10.75 6.91
N ARG A 69 7.44 10.00 6.12
CA ARG A 69 7.01 10.42 4.76
C ARG A 69 6.30 11.77 4.81
N THR A 70 5.40 11.95 5.77
CA THR A 70 4.66 13.21 5.95
C THR A 70 5.60 14.36 6.34
N ALA A 71 6.59 14.12 7.20
CA ALA A 71 7.56 15.11 7.63
C ALA A 71 8.43 15.59 6.45
N VAL A 72 8.92 14.68 5.61
CA VAL A 72 9.67 15.01 4.38
C VAL A 72 8.83 15.89 3.45
N PHE A 73 7.58 15.51 3.21
CA PHE A 73 6.68 16.30 2.36
C PHE A 73 6.36 17.68 2.92
N LYS A 74 6.16 17.78 4.24
CA LYS A 74 5.94 19.05 4.93
C LYS A 74 7.14 19.99 4.77
N ARG A 75 8.35 19.49 5.06
CA ARG A 75 9.60 20.25 4.92
C ARG A 75 9.78 20.78 3.50
N ASP A 76 9.53 19.93 2.50
CA ASP A 76 9.72 20.29 1.09
C ASP A 76 8.53 21.04 0.49
N ASN A 77 7.56 21.43 1.32
CA ASN A 77 6.33 22.07 0.91
C ASN A 77 5.70 21.35 -0.30
N TRP A 78 5.53 20.02 -0.20
CA TRP A 78 4.94 19.15 -1.25
C TRP A 78 5.46 19.44 -2.66
N THR A 79 6.74 19.76 -2.79
CA THR A 79 7.36 20.17 -4.05
C THR A 79 8.47 19.20 -4.43
N CYS A 80 8.47 18.76 -5.69
CA CYS A 80 9.55 17.91 -6.20
C CYS A 80 10.87 18.67 -6.17
N TYR A 81 11.90 18.10 -5.55
CA TYR A 81 13.20 18.76 -5.46
C TYR A 81 13.87 18.99 -6.82
N ILE A 82 13.65 18.10 -7.79
CA ILE A 82 14.31 18.17 -9.11
C ILE A 82 13.56 19.12 -10.05
N CYS A 83 12.28 18.86 -10.35
CA CYS A 83 11.52 19.66 -11.32
C CYS A 83 10.80 20.86 -10.70
N LYS A 84 10.88 21.06 -9.38
CA LYS A 84 10.25 22.17 -8.63
C LYS A 84 8.73 22.29 -8.75
N GLN A 85 8.05 21.26 -9.27
CA GLN A 85 6.59 21.23 -9.37
C GLN A 85 5.95 20.76 -8.06
N ARG A 86 4.92 21.48 -7.62
CA ARG A 86 4.13 21.20 -6.41
C ARG A 86 2.93 20.28 -6.71
N GLY A 87 2.56 19.44 -5.75
CA GLY A 87 1.23 18.79 -5.71
C GLY A 87 0.98 17.61 -6.69
N ARG A 88 2.02 17.09 -7.36
CA ARG A 88 1.92 15.91 -8.23
C ARG A 88 1.83 14.59 -7.44
N LYS A 89 1.93 13.44 -8.14
CA LYS A 89 2.18 12.14 -7.51
C LYS A 89 3.59 12.11 -6.91
N LEU A 90 3.69 12.44 -5.63
CA LEU A 90 4.94 12.56 -4.87
C LEU A 90 5.29 11.28 -4.11
N GLU A 91 6.59 11.04 -4.01
CA GLU A 91 7.19 9.96 -3.25
C GLU A 91 8.34 10.53 -2.40
N ALA A 92 8.42 10.06 -1.15
CA ALA A 92 9.54 10.39 -0.27
C ALA A 92 10.67 9.42 -0.58
N HIS A 93 11.67 9.91 -1.27
CA HIS A 93 12.83 9.16 -1.70
C HIS A 93 13.90 9.15 -0.59
N HIS A 94 14.49 7.98 -0.34
CA HIS A 94 15.63 7.84 0.56
C HIS A 94 16.93 8.15 -0.19
N ILE A 95 17.70 9.14 0.27
CA ILE A 95 18.98 9.52 -0.35
C ILE A 95 20.00 8.39 -0.17
N LYS A 96 20.20 7.92 1.07
CA LYS A 96 20.90 6.68 1.42
C LYS A 96 19.90 5.55 1.46
N SER A 97 20.22 4.41 0.84
CA SER A 97 19.27 3.34 0.59
C SER A 97 18.62 2.82 1.89
N PHE A 98 17.32 2.54 1.84
CA PHE A 98 16.56 2.03 2.99
C PHE A 98 17.07 0.68 3.50
N SER A 99 17.61 -0.15 2.61
CA SER A 99 18.08 -1.49 2.94
C SER A 99 19.46 -1.44 3.60
N ASP A 100 20.37 -0.63 3.06
CA ASP A 100 21.78 -0.63 3.47
C ASP A 100 22.03 0.27 4.69
N TYR A 101 21.14 1.23 4.96
CA TYR A 101 21.27 2.19 6.07
C TYR A 101 20.04 2.15 6.99
N PRO A 102 19.88 1.11 7.84
CA PRO A 102 18.74 0.97 8.74
C PRO A 102 18.56 2.15 9.70
N ASP A 103 19.66 2.71 10.20
CA ASP A 103 19.66 3.81 11.17
C ASP A 103 19.15 5.12 10.57
N LEU A 104 19.25 5.26 9.24
CA LEU A 104 18.84 6.46 8.50
C LEU A 104 17.42 6.37 7.93
N ARG A 105 16.67 5.29 8.20
CA ARG A 105 15.33 5.07 7.59
C ARG A 105 14.34 6.17 7.92
N PHE A 106 14.46 6.76 9.11
CA PHE A 106 13.54 7.76 9.64
C PHE A 106 14.19 9.14 9.85
N SER A 107 15.45 9.33 9.45
CA SER A 107 16.03 10.67 9.36
C SER A 107 15.32 11.45 8.25
N VAL A 108 14.81 12.63 8.58
CA VAL A 108 14.12 13.50 7.60
C VAL A 108 15.12 14.04 6.59
N GLU A 109 16.35 14.29 7.02
CA GLU A 109 17.50 14.73 6.22
C GLU A 109 17.85 13.68 5.16
N ASN A 110 17.67 12.39 5.47
CA ASN A 110 17.83 11.30 4.50
C ASN A 110 16.62 11.13 3.56
N GLY A 111 15.59 11.96 3.69
CA GLY A 111 14.42 11.97 2.83
C GLY A 111 14.40 13.16 1.88
N ILE A 112 13.89 12.96 0.66
CA ILE A 112 13.68 14.02 -0.32
C ILE A 112 12.38 13.80 -1.10
N THR A 113 11.61 14.86 -1.31
CA THR A 113 10.35 14.80 -2.06
C THR A 113 10.62 14.81 -3.55
N LEU A 114 10.19 13.76 -4.27
CA LEU A 114 10.31 13.66 -5.72
C LEU A 114 8.97 13.29 -6.36
N CYS A 115 8.68 13.82 -7.55
CA CYS A 115 7.60 13.29 -8.37
C CYS A 115 7.99 11.92 -8.95
N ASN A 116 7.00 11.11 -9.35
CA ASN A 116 7.26 9.76 -9.87
C ASN A 116 8.26 9.72 -11.05
N GLU A 117 8.23 10.71 -11.95
CA GLU A 117 9.13 10.80 -13.10
C GLU A 117 10.58 11.07 -12.68
N CYS A 118 10.79 12.05 -11.79
CA CYS A 118 12.10 12.36 -11.23
C CYS A 118 12.62 11.22 -10.35
N HIS A 119 11.74 10.59 -9.56
CA HIS A 119 12.09 9.49 -8.68
C HIS A 119 12.69 8.30 -9.46
N LYS A 120 12.10 7.93 -10.60
CA LYS A 120 12.59 6.85 -11.48
C LYS A 120 14.02 7.08 -12.03
N LYS A 121 14.45 8.34 -12.10
CA LYS A 121 15.76 8.75 -12.61
C LYS A 121 16.87 8.64 -11.56
N THR A 122 16.53 8.53 -10.28
CA THR A 122 17.52 8.35 -9.20
C THR A 122 18.26 7.02 -9.34
N GLU A 123 19.52 6.99 -8.90
CA GLU A 123 20.39 5.82 -9.08
C GLU A 123 19.96 4.60 -8.28
N ASN A 124 19.43 4.84 -7.08
CA ASN A 124 18.93 3.85 -6.14
C ASN A 124 17.43 3.54 -6.32
N TYR A 125 16.82 3.98 -7.43
CA TYR A 125 15.45 3.59 -7.76
C TYR A 125 15.34 2.11 -8.13
N GLY A 126 14.39 1.43 -7.50
CA GLY A 126 14.07 0.04 -7.81
C GLY A 126 15.27 -0.89 -7.57
N ARG A 127 15.65 -1.68 -8.59
CA ARG A 127 16.77 -2.62 -8.51
C ARG A 127 18.05 -2.10 -9.18
N LYS A 128 18.09 -0.84 -9.62
CA LYS A 128 19.23 -0.26 -10.35
C LYS A 128 20.54 -0.33 -9.56
N ASN A 129 20.48 -0.19 -8.24
CA ASN A 129 21.65 -0.24 -7.36
C ASN A 129 22.11 -1.66 -6.98
N ARG A 130 21.45 -2.72 -7.45
CA ARG A 130 21.75 -4.10 -7.03
C ARG A 130 23.04 -4.67 -7.64
N PHE A 131 23.61 -4.00 -8.64
CA PHE A 131 24.80 -4.45 -9.38
C PHE A 131 26.02 -3.55 -9.23
N LYS A 132 25.94 -2.45 -8.46
CA LYS A 132 27.05 -1.51 -8.26
C LYS A 132 27.97 -1.87 -7.07
N GLN A 133 27.71 -2.99 -6.39
CA GLN A 133 28.55 -3.54 -5.33
C GLN A 133 29.11 -4.89 -5.79
N LYS A 134 30.05 -4.83 -6.73
CA LYS A 134 31.08 -5.83 -6.99
C LYS A 134 32.37 -5.09 -7.28
#